data_AF-A0A2A9DS63-F1
#
_entry.id   AF-A0A2A9DS63-F1
#
_cell.length_a   1.000
_cell.length_b   1.000
_cell.length_c   1.000
_cell.angle_alpha   90.00
_cell.angle_beta   90.00
_cell.angle_gamma   90.00
#
_symmetry.space_group_name_H-M   'P 1'
#
loop_
_entity.id
_entity.type
_entity.pdbx_description
1 polymer ?
#
loop_
_entity_poly.entity_id
_entity_poly.type
_entity_poly.pdbx_seq_one_letter_code
_entity_poly.pdbx_strand_id
1 'polypeptide(L)' 'MAKEFDDVRFLTVAEVADMMRVSKMTVYRMVHAGELPAIRFGRSFRVPESAIADAITRNVADSA' A
#
# COMPACT_ATOMS: atom_id res chain seq x y z
N MET A 1 -9.88 -14.50 -22.95
CA MET A 1 -10.30 -13.81 -21.72
C MET A 1 -9.14 -12.96 -21.26
N ALA A 2 -9.09 -11.70 -21.68
CA ALA A 2 -8.12 -10.73 -21.17
C ALA A 2 -8.55 -10.40 -19.73
N LYS A 3 -7.72 -10.77 -18.77
CA LYS A 3 -8.04 -10.66 -17.34
C LYS A 3 -8.27 -9.19 -16.96
N GLU A 4 -9.24 -8.98 -16.08
CA GLU A 4 -9.68 -7.74 -15.44
C GLU A 4 -8.52 -6.97 -14.80
N PHE A 5 -7.74 -6.21 -15.60
CA PHE A 5 -6.70 -5.32 -15.09
C PHE A 5 -7.11 -3.84 -15.14
N ASP A 6 -8.32 -3.55 -15.62
CA ASP A 6 -8.76 -2.18 -15.93
C ASP A 6 -9.00 -1.29 -14.69
N ASP A 7 -9.08 -1.85 -13.48
CA ASP A 7 -9.36 -1.05 -12.26
C ASP A 7 -8.39 -1.28 -11.10
N VAL A 8 -7.23 -1.89 -11.32
CA VAL A 8 -6.20 -1.94 -10.26
C VAL A 8 -5.45 -0.61 -10.23
N ARG A 9 -5.94 0.33 -9.43
CA ARG A 9 -5.27 1.61 -9.19
C ARG A 9 -4.03 1.42 -8.33
N PHE A 10 -2.91 1.92 -8.83
CA PHE A 10 -1.63 1.91 -8.15
C PHE A 10 -1.33 3.29 -7.59
N LEU A 11 -1.13 3.35 -6.28
CA LEU A 11 -0.79 4.56 -5.56
C LEU A 11 0.72 4.63 -5.32
N THR A 12 1.25 5.83 -5.37
CA THR A 12 2.62 6.14 -4.97
C THR A 12 2.75 6.07 -3.45
N VAL A 13 3.99 5.86 -2.98
CA VAL A 13 4.31 5.93 -1.54
C VAL A 13 3.88 7.27 -0.92
N ALA A 14 3.91 8.37 -1.69
CA ALA A 14 3.48 9.67 -1.20
C ALA A 14 1.96 9.72 -0.98
N GLU A 15 1.17 9.28 -1.96
CA GLU A 15 -0.29 9.24 -1.85
C GLU A 15 -0.75 8.31 -0.72
N VAL A 16 -0.09 7.16 -0.55
CA VAL A 16 -0.36 6.26 0.58
C VAL A 16 -0.04 6.93 1.92
N ALA A 17 1.10 7.62 2.01
CA ALA A 17 1.50 8.31 3.23
C ALA A 17 0.49 9.40 3.62
N ASP A 18 0.01 10.17 2.64
CA ASP A 18 -0.99 11.22 2.85
C ASP A 18 -2.34 10.63 3.27
N MET A 19 -2.76 9.52 2.64
CA MET A 19 -4.01 8.82 2.96
C MET A 19 -4.00 8.21 4.36
N MET A 20 -2.90 7.55 4.74
CA MET A 20 -2.73 6.91 6.05
C MET A 20 -2.30 7.88 7.16
N ARG A 21 -2.02 9.14 6.83
CA ARG A 21 -1.47 10.18 7.74
C ARG A 21 -0.19 9.74 8.44
N VAL A 22 0.69 9.08 7.71
CA VAL A 22 2.00 8.63 8.20
C VAL A 22 3.12 9.25 7.38
N SER A 23 4.36 9.16 7.87
CA SER A 23 5.51 9.59 7.07
C SER A 23 5.76 8.61 5.90
N LYS A 24 6.36 9.10 4.79
CA LYS A 24 6.84 8.22 3.70
C LYS A 24 7.76 7.11 4.21
N MET A 25 8.58 7.41 5.22
CA MET A 25 9.46 6.43 5.85
C MET A 25 8.68 5.29 6.51
N THR A 26 7.55 5.59 7.15
CA THR A 26 6.66 4.58 7.73
C THR A 26 6.13 3.65 6.64
N VAL A 27 5.68 4.21 5.51
CA VAL A 27 5.23 3.39 4.37
C VAL A 27 6.37 2.52 3.83
N TYR A 28 7.58 3.07 3.66
CA TYR A 28 8.74 2.26 3.25
C TYR A 28 9.05 1.14 4.25
N ARG A 29 8.97 1.41 5.55
CA ARG A 29 9.15 0.39 6.59
C ARG A 29 8.10 -0.71 6.48
N MET A 30 6.82 -0.37 6.30
CA MET A 30 5.74 -1.35 6.13
C MET A 30 5.94 -2.22 4.88
N VAL A 31 6.38 -1.62 3.78
CA VAL A 31 6.72 -2.36 2.55
C VAL A 31 7.90 -3.31 2.79
N HIS A 32 8.95 -2.85 3.45
CA HIS A 32 10.12 -3.68 3.75
C HIS A 32 9.85 -4.76 4.80
N ALA A 33 8.93 -4.53 5.73
CA ALA A 33 8.45 -5.50 6.71
C ALA A 33 7.48 -6.54 6.11
N GLY A 34 6.98 -6.30 4.88
CA GLY A 34 5.98 -7.15 4.22
C GLY A 34 4.55 -6.93 4.73
N GLU A 35 4.33 -5.91 5.56
CA GLU A 35 3.01 -5.53 6.07
C GLU A 35 2.13 -4.87 5.00
N LEU A 36 2.77 -4.17 4.05
CA LEU A 36 2.10 -3.52 2.94
C LEU A 36 2.62 -4.08 1.61
N PRO A 37 1.81 -4.88 0.87
CA PRO A 37 2.25 -5.42 -0.41
C PRO A 37 2.41 -4.29 -1.42
N ALA A 38 3.59 -4.22 -2.04
CA ALA A 38 3.95 -3.19 -3.00
C ALA A 38 4.75 -3.78 -4.16
N ILE A 39 4.61 -3.15 -5.33
CA ILE A 39 5.31 -3.49 -6.56
C ILE A 39 6.41 -2.46 -6.79
N ARG A 40 7.63 -2.94 -7.09
CA ARG A 40 8.75 -2.07 -7.41
C ARG A 40 8.68 -1.63 -8.87
N PHE A 41 8.53 -0.33 -9.08
CA PHE A 41 8.64 0.33 -10.38
C PHE A 41 9.96 1.12 -10.43
N GLY A 42 11.00 0.49 -10.95
CA GLY A 42 12.35 1.06 -11.00
C GLY A 42 12.90 1.40 -9.61
N ARG A 43 13.06 2.70 -9.33
CA ARG A 43 13.56 3.22 -8.04
C ARG A 43 12.45 3.52 -7.03
N SER A 44 11.18 3.36 -7.42
CA SER A 44 10.03 3.68 -6.59
C SER A 44 9.16 2.46 -6.35
N PHE A 45 8.29 2.54 -5.35
CA PHE A 45 7.27 1.54 -5.09
C PHE A 45 5.90 2.08 -5.48
N ARG A 46 5.02 1.15 -5.83
CA ARG A 46 3.60 1.36 -6.09
C ARG A 46 2.80 0.38 -5.26
N VAL A 47 1.79 0.87 -4.58
CA VAL A 47 0.92 0.08 -3.70
C VAL A 47 -0.43 -0.04 -4.39
N PRO A 48 -0.98 -1.23 -4.60
CA PRO A 48 -2.34 -1.37 -5.11
C PRO A 48 -3.33 -0.86 -4.06
N GLU A 49 -4.36 -0.14 -4.50
CA GLU A 49 -5.36 0.47 -3.61
C GLU A 49 -6.02 -0.56 -2.66
N SER A 50 -6.31 -1.77 -3.16
CA SER A 50 -6.87 -2.87 -2.37
C SER A 50 -6.02 -3.27 -1.16
N ALA A 51 -4.70 -3.19 -1.27
CA ALA A 51 -3.79 -3.52 -0.19
C ALA A 51 -3.85 -2.53 0.99
N ILE A 52 -4.22 -1.28 0.72
CA ILE A 52 -4.33 -0.25 1.74
C ILE A 52 -5.57 -0.48 2.60
N ALA A 53 -6.69 -0.85 1.96
CA ALA A 53 -7.93 -1.20 2.66
C ALA A 53 -7.70 -2.37 3.64
N ASP A 54 -6.96 -3.39 3.19
CA ASP A 54 -6.59 -4.53 4.04
C ASP A 54 -5.66 -4.11 5.19
N ALA A 55 -4.67 -3.26 4.93
CA ALA A 55 -3.70 -2.81 5.94
C ALA A 55 -4.35 -1.97 7.05
N ILE A 56 -5.32 -1.11 6.71
CA ILE A 56 -6.11 -0.34 7.68
C ILE A 56 -6.94 -1.29 8.55
N THR A 57 -7.58 -2.29 7.94
CA THR A 57 -8.42 -3.26 8.64
C THR A 57 -7.61 -4.10 9.64
N ARG A 58 -6.41 -4.56 9.26
CA ARG A 58 -5.55 -5.37 10.15
C ARG A 58 -5.07 -4.63 11.39
N ASN A 59 -4.71 -3.35 11.28
CA ASN A 59 -4.21 -2.59 12.44
C ASN A 59 -5.32 -2.23 13.45
N VAL A 60 -6.58 -2.14 13.01
CA VAL A 60 -7.71 -1.97 13.93
C VAL A 60 -7.92 -3.23 14.78
N ALA A 61 -7.63 -4.42 14.23
CA ALA A 61 -7.79 -5.70 14.93
C ALA A 61 -6.70 -5.97 15.98
N ASP A 62 -5.50 -5.40 15.84
CA ASP A 62 -4.38 -5.58 16.80
C ASP A 62 -4.50 -4.64 18.02
N SER A 63 -5.52 -3.78 18.04
CA SER A 63 -5.82 -2.86 19.15
C SER A 63 -7.03 -3.29 19.99
N ALA A 64 -7.50 -4.54 19.86
CA ALA A 64 -8.66 -5.10 20.56
C ALA A 64 -8.30 -6.24 21.51
#